data_AF-A0A815JK99-F1
#
_entry.id   AF-A0A815JK99-F1
#
_cell.length_a   1.000
_cell.length_b   1.000
_cell.length_c   1.000
_cell.angle_alpha   90.00
_cell.angle_beta   90.00
_cell.angle_gamma   90.00
#
_symmetry.space_group_name_H-M   'P 1'
#
loop_
_entity.id
_entity.type
_entity.pdbx_description
1 polymer ?
#
loop_
_entity_poly.entity_id
_entity_poly.type
_entity_poly.pdbx_seq_one_letter_code
_entity_poly.pdbx_strand_id
1 'polypeptide(L)'
;MEFDAKIISCKLNEDWPNRIKLVSVMDIDFAGRRHDMSDILYYVFNWKEVFYMKRDTGLPSLYNARDFYRRATRPHDKLHEEHVRDSLMRMARLQLRACDEKNVQILVEIGIELGVFAGSEIGVDVKVRALSAEPIRRVLQEDGSLYKNIRTIVFAVPIFNETKSQERTFDNFVNTFNITNYNSPIPVLIIDQDMHRLTIAIARPSSIVSELNPADSHAVFW
;
A
#
# COMPACT_ATOMS: atom_id res chain seq x y z
N MET A 1 15.48 24.19 -6.29
CA MET A 1 14.57 24.15 -7.45
C MET A 1 13.24 24.66 -6.92
N GLU A 2 12.96 25.94 -7.11
CA GLU A 2 11.65 26.51 -6.76
C GLU A 2 10.66 25.99 -7.79
N PHE A 3 9.66 25.24 -7.32
CA PHE A 3 8.55 24.81 -8.16
C PHE A 3 7.66 26.02 -8.40
N ASP A 4 7.66 26.55 -9.62
CA ASP A 4 6.70 27.56 -10.08
C ASP A 4 5.31 26.91 -10.30
N ALA A 5 4.69 26.47 -9.20
CA ALA A 5 3.33 25.97 -9.22
C ALA A 5 2.35 27.16 -9.17
N LYS A 6 1.56 27.34 -10.24
CA LYS A 6 0.42 28.26 -10.23
C LYS A 6 -0.80 27.51 -9.68
N ILE A 7 -1.36 28.01 -8.58
CA ILE A 7 -2.63 27.52 -8.05
C ILE A 7 -3.74 27.89 -9.03
N ILE A 8 -4.37 26.88 -9.64
CA ILE A 8 -5.54 27.06 -10.50
C ILE A 8 -6.77 26.80 -9.64
N SER A 9 -7.48 27.86 -9.24
CA SER A 9 -8.73 27.71 -8.49
C SER A 9 -9.82 27.13 -9.40
N CYS A 10 -10.24 25.91 -9.16
CA CYS A 10 -11.41 25.32 -9.81
C CYS A 10 -12.61 25.40 -8.86
N LYS A 11 -13.66 26.14 -9.24
CA LYS A 11 -14.97 26.00 -8.58
C LYS A 11 -15.66 24.79 -9.18
N LEU A 12 -15.72 23.71 -8.42
CA LEU A 12 -16.45 22.51 -8.80
C LEU A 12 -17.94 22.80 -8.58
N ASN A 13 -18.74 22.78 -9.66
CA ASN A 13 -20.20 22.89 -9.59
C ASN A 13 -20.86 21.53 -9.29
N GLU A 14 -20.06 20.52 -8.94
CA GLU A 14 -20.46 19.13 -8.83
C GLU A 14 -20.11 18.62 -7.42
N ASP A 15 -21.02 17.86 -6.80
CA ASP A 15 -20.87 17.38 -5.42
C ASP A 15 -20.08 16.08 -5.29
N TRP A 16 -19.84 15.37 -6.40
CA TRP A 16 -19.13 14.08 -6.37
C TRP A 16 -17.72 14.12 -5.74
N PRO A 17 -16.93 15.20 -5.81
CA PRO A 17 -15.63 15.25 -5.14
C PRO A 17 -15.74 15.04 -3.63
N ASN A 18 -16.82 15.52 -3.01
CA ASN A 18 -17.08 15.33 -1.57
C ASN A 18 -17.38 13.86 -1.20
N ARG A 19 -17.63 13.00 -2.20
CA ARG A 19 -17.87 11.57 -2.03
C ARG A 19 -16.59 10.74 -2.06
N ILE A 20 -15.46 11.33 -2.48
CA ILE A 20 -14.15 10.69 -2.41
C ILE A 20 -13.58 10.91 -1.01
N LYS A 21 -13.27 9.82 -0.31
CA LYS A 21 -12.68 9.84 1.03
C LYS A 21 -11.24 9.37 0.95
N LEU A 22 -10.34 10.22 1.44
CA LEU A 22 -8.94 9.86 1.60
C LEU A 22 -8.77 9.23 2.98
N VAL A 23 -8.43 7.95 3.00
CA VAL A 23 -8.14 7.20 4.23
C VAL A 23 -6.72 6.68 4.12
N SER A 24 -5.85 7.13 5.02
CA SER A 24 -4.47 6.69 5.11
C SER A 24 -4.24 6.06 6.48
N VAL A 25 -3.49 4.97 6.50
CA VAL A 25 -3.02 4.30 7.69
C VAL A 25 -1.50 4.35 7.69
N MET A 26 -0.91 4.70 8.84
CA MET A 26 0.53 4.74 9.04
C MET A 26 0.89 3.68 10.06
N ASP A 27 1.79 2.75 9.69
CA ASP A 27 2.17 1.70 10.62
C ASP A 27 3.53 1.06 10.28
N ILE A 28 3.75 0.73 9.00
CA ILE A 28 5.05 0.28 8.50
C ILE A 28 5.33 1.00 7.19
N ASP A 29 6.58 1.42 6.96
CA ASP A 29 7.01 1.99 5.68
C ASP A 29 8.31 1.30 5.23
N PHE A 30 8.28 0.65 4.07
CA PHE A 30 9.46 0.00 3.48
C PHE A 30 10.23 0.90 2.50
N ALA A 31 9.99 2.22 2.52
CA ALA A 31 10.64 3.20 1.65
C ALA A 31 12.17 3.22 1.76
N GLY A 32 12.71 2.68 2.86
CA GLY A 32 14.14 2.63 3.08
C GLY A 32 14.73 4.01 3.34
N ARG A 33 13.99 4.88 4.04
CA ARG A 33 14.45 6.20 4.46
C ARG A 33 14.86 6.20 5.93
N ARG A 34 15.55 7.27 6.35
CA ARG A 34 16.07 7.43 7.71
C ARG A 34 14.98 7.36 8.78
N HIS A 35 13.78 7.87 8.49
CA HIS A 35 12.67 7.82 9.45
C HIS A 35 12.09 6.41 9.62
N ASP A 36 12.34 5.51 8.67
CA ASP A 36 11.85 4.12 8.68
C ASP A 36 12.88 3.15 9.28
N MET A 37 13.97 3.67 9.86
CA MET A 37 15.06 2.83 10.37
C MET A 37 14.59 1.82 11.40
N SER A 38 13.63 2.19 12.25
CA SER A 38 13.04 1.25 13.22
C SER A 38 12.36 0.07 12.52
N ASP A 39 11.59 0.34 11.46
CA ASP A 39 10.87 -0.68 10.69
C ASP A 39 11.84 -1.61 9.99
N ILE A 40 12.87 -1.07 9.35
CA ILE A 40 13.91 -1.87 8.70
C ILE A 40 14.62 -2.80 9.68
N LEU A 41 14.99 -2.29 10.86
CA LEU A 41 15.67 -3.08 11.89
C LEU A 41 14.75 -4.13 12.52
N TYR A 42 13.45 -3.87 12.57
CA TYR A 42 12.45 -4.77 13.13
C TYR A 42 12.04 -5.89 12.15
N TYR A 43 11.90 -5.57 10.86
CA TYR A 43 11.42 -6.52 9.86
C TYR A 43 12.52 -7.26 9.10
N VAL A 44 13.72 -6.68 8.93
CA VAL A 44 14.83 -7.32 8.20
C VAL A 44 15.91 -7.77 9.17
N PHE A 45 16.08 -9.08 9.43
CA PHE A 45 16.99 -9.52 10.49
C PHE A 45 18.47 -9.60 10.09
N ASN A 46 18.76 -9.77 8.80
CA ASN A 46 20.13 -9.75 8.29
C ASN A 46 20.53 -8.35 7.78
N TRP A 47 19.86 -7.29 8.22
CA TRP A 47 20.09 -5.91 7.79
C TRP A 47 21.57 -5.48 7.82
N LYS A 48 22.36 -5.98 8.77
CA LYS A 48 23.82 -5.70 8.86
C LYS A 48 24.63 -6.23 7.68
N GLU A 49 24.14 -7.29 7.05
CA GLU A 49 24.72 -7.91 5.85
C GLU A 49 24.26 -7.20 4.58
N VAL A 50 23.09 -6.55 4.64
CA VAL A 50 22.43 -5.87 3.53
C VAL A 50 22.97 -4.46 3.36
N PHE A 51 23.19 -3.73 4.46
CA PHE A 51 23.60 -2.32 4.43
C PHE A 51 25.07 -2.10 4.73
N TYR A 52 25.62 -1.02 4.18
CA TYR A 52 26.85 -0.46 4.71
C TYR A 52 26.57 0.08 6.11
N MET A 53 27.53 -0.11 7.01
CA MET A 53 27.36 0.19 8.42
C MET A 53 28.25 1.36 8.83
N LYS A 54 27.71 2.26 9.65
CA LYS A 54 28.50 3.27 10.34
C LYS A 54 29.36 2.60 11.41
N ARG A 55 30.67 2.88 11.42
CA ARG A 55 31.65 2.23 12.31
C ARG A 55 31.46 2.60 13.79
N ASP A 56 30.95 3.79 14.04
CA ASP A 56 30.76 4.40 15.36
C ASP A 56 29.44 4.01 16.01
N THR A 57 28.33 4.01 15.25
CA THR A 57 26.99 3.75 15.82
C THR A 57 26.48 2.33 15.61
N GLY A 58 27.10 1.57 14.71
CA GLY A 58 26.59 0.25 14.30
C GLY A 58 25.22 0.30 13.62
N LEU A 59 24.81 1.47 13.11
CA LEU A 59 23.57 1.68 12.35
C LEU A 59 23.86 1.68 10.84
N PRO A 60 22.84 1.50 9.98
CA PRO A 60 23.01 1.62 8.54
C PRO A 60 23.53 3.01 8.14
N SER A 61 24.45 3.04 7.19
CA SER A 61 24.88 4.26 6.50
C SER A 61 23.77 4.77 5.59
N LEU A 62 23.68 6.10 5.47
CA LEU A 62 22.66 6.77 4.69
C LEU A 62 23.28 7.61 3.58
N TYR A 63 22.74 7.51 2.36
CA TYR A 63 23.00 8.41 1.25
C TYR A 63 22.26 9.74 1.47
N ASN A 64 22.95 10.87 1.29
CA ASN A 64 22.40 12.21 1.52
C ASN A 64 21.68 12.39 2.88
N ALA A 65 22.11 11.64 3.90
CA ALA A 65 21.47 11.58 5.22
C ALA A 65 19.98 11.15 5.22
N ARG A 66 19.49 10.62 4.10
CA ARG A 66 18.07 10.29 3.87
C ARG A 66 17.86 8.80 3.58
N ASP A 67 18.53 8.23 2.59
CA ASP A 67 18.19 6.90 2.05
C ASP A 67 19.22 5.85 2.47
N PHE A 68 18.85 4.59 2.67
CA PHE A 68 19.81 3.56 3.06
C PHE A 68 20.87 3.28 1.99
N TYR A 69 22.14 3.14 2.42
CA TYR A 69 23.23 2.78 1.54
C TYR A 69 23.42 1.25 1.53
N ARG A 70 22.84 0.58 0.52
CA ARG A 70 22.90 -0.89 0.38
C ARG A 70 24.26 -1.37 -0.14
N ARG A 71 24.70 -2.55 0.31
CA ARG A 71 25.94 -3.20 -0.15
C ARG A 71 25.82 -3.69 -1.59
N ALA A 72 26.89 -3.56 -2.35
CA ALA A 72 26.96 -4.01 -3.74
C ALA A 72 26.84 -5.54 -3.89
N THR A 73 27.29 -6.30 -2.88
CA THR A 73 27.32 -7.78 -2.90
C THR A 73 25.97 -8.45 -2.65
N ARG A 74 24.95 -7.70 -2.21
CA ARG A 74 23.52 -8.08 -2.07
C ARG A 74 23.26 -9.53 -1.63
N PRO A 75 23.48 -9.92 -0.36
CA PRO A 75 22.83 -11.11 0.17
C PRO A 75 21.29 -10.92 0.12
N HIS A 76 20.55 -12.02 -0.07
CA HIS A 76 19.09 -11.95 -0.04
C HIS A 76 18.58 -11.51 1.33
N ASP A 77 17.72 -10.50 1.33
CA ASP A 77 17.06 -9.97 2.51
C ASP A 77 16.18 -11.03 3.16
N LYS A 78 16.30 -11.16 4.48
CA LYS A 78 15.51 -12.10 5.26
C LYS A 78 14.53 -11.33 6.14
N LEU A 79 13.26 -11.48 5.78
CA LEU A 79 12.13 -10.76 6.36
C LEU A 79 11.55 -11.58 7.50
N HIS A 80 11.18 -10.93 8.61
CA HIS A 80 10.31 -11.48 9.63
C HIS A 80 8.87 -11.51 9.10
N GLU A 81 8.55 -12.49 8.26
CA GLU A 81 7.27 -12.53 7.55
C GLU A 81 6.05 -12.54 8.47
N GLU A 82 6.14 -13.18 9.64
CA GLU A 82 5.07 -13.17 10.64
C GLU A 82 4.78 -11.75 11.13
N HIS A 83 5.81 -11.00 11.53
CA HIS A 83 5.66 -9.61 11.94
C HIS A 83 5.05 -8.75 10.83
N VAL A 84 5.49 -8.96 9.58
CA VAL A 84 4.97 -8.23 8.42
C VAL A 84 3.50 -8.56 8.21
N ARG A 85 3.11 -9.85 8.23
CA ARG A 85 1.71 -10.27 8.11
C ARG A 85 0.83 -9.64 9.21
N ASP A 86 1.27 -9.70 10.46
CA ASP A 86 0.52 -9.14 11.59
C ASP A 86 0.30 -7.62 11.44
N SER A 87 1.33 -6.92 10.99
CA SER A 87 1.28 -5.46 10.78
C SER A 87 0.37 -5.12 9.60
N LEU A 88 0.48 -5.82 8.47
CA LEU A 88 -0.41 -5.66 7.32
C LEU A 88 -1.87 -5.98 7.67
N MET A 89 -2.13 -7.02 8.49
CA MET A 89 -3.48 -7.32 8.98
C MET A 89 -4.02 -6.20 9.87
N ARG A 90 -3.18 -5.65 10.77
CA ARG A 90 -3.56 -4.51 11.62
C ARG A 90 -3.89 -3.28 10.78
N MET A 91 -3.05 -2.94 9.81
CA MET A 91 -3.28 -1.83 8.87
C MET A 91 -4.59 -2.01 8.10
N ALA A 92 -4.81 -3.19 7.53
CA ALA A 92 -6.04 -3.51 6.81
C ALA A 92 -7.28 -3.33 7.69
N ARG A 93 -7.26 -3.82 8.95
CA ARG A 93 -8.36 -3.62 9.90
C ARG A 93 -8.60 -2.15 10.21
N LEU A 94 -7.55 -1.38 10.48
CA LEU A 94 -7.67 0.05 10.77
C LEU A 94 -8.26 0.81 9.59
N GLN A 95 -7.78 0.53 8.38
CA GLN A 95 -8.25 1.15 7.15
C GLN A 95 -9.72 0.82 6.88
N LEU A 96 -10.08 -0.47 6.90
CA LEU A 96 -11.45 -0.91 6.64
C LEU A 96 -12.43 -0.35 7.67
N ARG A 97 -12.06 -0.32 8.96
CA ARG A 97 -12.88 0.32 10.00
C ARG A 97 -13.05 1.81 9.76
N ALA A 98 -11.97 2.53 9.47
CA ALA A 98 -12.05 3.97 9.19
C ALA A 98 -12.92 4.26 7.95
N CYS A 99 -12.78 3.47 6.89
CA CYS A 99 -13.64 3.56 5.71
C CYS A 99 -15.11 3.31 6.04
N ASP A 100 -15.39 2.27 6.82
CA ASP A 100 -16.76 1.94 7.25
C ASP A 100 -17.38 3.07 8.10
N GLU A 101 -16.63 3.62 9.07
CA GLU A 101 -17.06 4.77 9.89
C GLU A 101 -17.30 6.05 9.08
N LYS A 102 -16.63 6.19 7.94
CA LYS A 102 -16.84 7.29 6.98
C LYS A 102 -17.93 7.00 5.94
N ASN A 103 -18.68 5.91 6.11
CA ASN A 103 -19.73 5.46 5.20
C ASN A 103 -19.24 5.20 3.77
N VAL A 104 -17.97 4.82 3.61
CA VAL A 104 -17.45 4.40 2.30
C VAL A 104 -18.16 3.13 1.88
N GLN A 105 -18.65 3.12 0.63
CA GLN A 105 -19.37 2.01 0.04
C GLN A 105 -18.49 1.18 -0.88
N ILE A 106 -17.57 1.84 -1.59
CA ILE A 106 -16.64 1.17 -2.50
C ILE A 106 -15.23 1.59 -2.13
N LEU A 107 -14.38 0.63 -1.78
CA LEU A 107 -12.95 0.85 -1.59
C LEU A 107 -12.26 0.66 -2.93
N VAL A 108 -11.44 1.61 -3.38
CA VAL A 108 -10.54 1.40 -4.50
C VAL A 108 -9.10 1.49 -4.00
N GLU A 109 -8.36 0.40 -4.17
CA GLU A 109 -7.08 0.18 -3.53
C GLU A 109 -6.07 -0.39 -4.53
N ILE A 110 -4.79 -0.02 -4.41
CA ILE A 110 -3.70 -0.72 -5.12
C ILE A 110 -3.15 -1.91 -4.30
N GLY A 111 -3.58 -2.04 -3.04
CA GLY A 111 -3.06 -2.93 -2.01
C GLY A 111 -2.18 -2.20 -0.99
N ILE A 112 -2.03 -2.77 0.21
CA ILE A 112 -1.27 -2.16 1.32
C ILE A 112 0.23 -2.35 1.11
N GLU A 113 1.02 -1.29 1.29
CA GLU A 113 2.48 -1.27 1.10
C GLU A 113 2.95 -1.68 -0.31
N LEU A 114 2.11 -1.46 -1.33
CA LEU A 114 2.43 -1.76 -2.74
C LEU A 114 2.96 -0.59 -3.56
N GLY A 115 3.17 0.56 -2.93
CA GLY A 115 3.69 1.76 -3.58
C GLY A 115 5.13 1.64 -4.09
N VAL A 116 5.67 2.78 -4.54
CA VAL A 116 7.10 2.97 -4.91
C VAL A 116 8.05 2.54 -3.77
N PHE A 117 7.50 2.42 -2.57
CA PHE A 117 8.16 2.09 -1.30
C PHE A 117 8.10 0.62 -0.91
N ALA A 118 7.80 -0.31 -1.81
CA ALA A 118 7.88 -1.75 -1.51
C ALA A 118 9.29 -2.23 -1.10
N GLY A 119 10.28 -1.35 -0.88
CA GLY A 119 11.59 -1.75 -0.42
C GLY A 119 12.43 -2.40 -1.51
N SER A 120 12.27 -2.00 -2.77
CA SER A 120 13.13 -2.46 -3.87
C SER A 120 14.59 -2.08 -3.63
N GLU A 121 14.84 -0.89 -3.08
CA GLU A 121 16.17 -0.45 -2.68
C GLU A 121 16.78 -1.37 -1.64
N ILE A 122 15.97 -1.88 -0.71
CA ILE A 122 16.38 -2.81 0.34
C ILE A 122 16.15 -4.28 -0.03
N GLY A 123 15.62 -4.61 -1.21
CA GLY A 123 15.42 -5.97 -1.74
C GLY A 123 14.31 -6.82 -1.12
N VAL A 124 13.33 -6.23 -0.44
CA VAL A 124 12.19 -6.95 0.15
C VAL A 124 10.90 -6.87 -0.66
N ASP A 125 10.89 -6.08 -1.73
CA ASP A 125 9.73 -5.78 -2.56
C ASP A 125 9.00 -6.98 -3.10
N VAL A 126 9.73 -7.94 -3.65
CA VAL A 126 9.09 -9.16 -4.17
C VAL A 126 8.35 -9.91 -3.05
N LYS A 127 8.92 -9.95 -1.84
CA LYS A 127 8.31 -10.63 -0.69
C LYS A 127 7.12 -9.85 -0.14
N VAL A 128 7.26 -8.54 0.08
CA VAL A 128 6.17 -7.68 0.56
C VAL A 128 5.00 -7.71 -0.43
N ARG A 129 5.28 -7.61 -1.74
CA ARG A 129 4.26 -7.74 -2.79
C ARG A 129 3.53 -9.09 -2.73
N ALA A 130 4.27 -10.18 -2.59
CA ALA A 130 3.69 -11.51 -2.45
C ALA A 130 2.85 -11.67 -1.17
N LEU A 131 3.23 -11.00 -0.08
CA LEU A 131 2.50 -11.05 1.18
C LEU A 131 1.27 -10.14 1.19
N SER A 132 1.27 -9.00 0.51
CA SER A 132 0.25 -7.93 0.63
C SER A 132 -1.22 -8.38 0.52
N ALA A 133 -1.54 -9.31 -0.38
CA ALA A 133 -2.91 -9.74 -0.64
C ALA A 133 -3.48 -10.61 0.48
N GLU A 134 -2.65 -11.44 1.11
CA GLU A 134 -3.09 -12.50 2.02
C GLU A 134 -3.65 -11.97 3.36
N PRO A 135 -3.00 -10.99 4.03
CA PRO A 135 -3.53 -10.29 5.20
C PRO A 135 -4.89 -9.65 4.95
N ILE A 136 -5.05 -8.98 3.80
CA ILE A 136 -6.31 -8.30 3.47
C ILE A 136 -7.42 -9.34 3.29
N ARG A 137 -7.13 -10.43 2.58
CA ARG A 137 -8.07 -11.56 2.43
C ARG A 137 -8.50 -12.10 3.79
N ARG A 138 -7.56 -12.37 4.70
CA ARG A 138 -7.88 -12.87 6.05
C ARG A 138 -8.78 -11.90 6.81
N VAL A 139 -8.42 -10.62 6.84
CA VAL A 139 -9.22 -9.58 7.52
C VAL A 139 -10.63 -9.51 6.95
N LEU A 140 -10.80 -9.61 5.63
CA LEU A 140 -12.12 -9.62 5.02
C LEU A 140 -12.92 -10.89 5.33
N GLN A 141 -12.28 -12.04 5.46
CA GLN A 141 -12.95 -13.28 5.83
C GLN A 141 -13.35 -13.30 7.31
N GLU A 142 -12.49 -12.78 8.20
CA GLU A 142 -12.70 -12.74 9.64
C GLU A 142 -13.69 -11.63 10.03
N ASP A 143 -13.48 -10.41 9.52
CA ASP A 143 -14.17 -9.20 9.96
C ASP A 143 -15.21 -8.71 8.94
N GLY A 144 -15.32 -9.32 7.76
CA GLY A 144 -16.15 -8.84 6.64
C GLY A 144 -17.61 -8.59 7.00
N SER A 145 -18.18 -9.42 7.88
CA SER A 145 -19.56 -9.29 8.35
C SER A 145 -19.79 -8.13 9.33
N LEU A 146 -18.72 -7.54 9.87
CA LEU A 146 -18.78 -6.43 10.81
C LEU A 146 -18.89 -5.08 10.11
N TYR A 147 -18.42 -4.98 8.87
CA TYR A 147 -18.48 -3.75 8.08
C TYR A 147 -19.90 -3.57 7.50
N LYS A 148 -20.53 -2.43 7.80
CA LYS A 148 -21.94 -2.17 7.48
C LYS A 148 -22.14 -1.42 6.17
N ASN A 149 -21.18 -0.58 5.83
CA ASN A 149 -21.26 0.36 4.72
C ASN A 149 -20.50 -0.14 3.49
N ILE A 150 -19.39 -0.86 3.70
CA ILE A 150 -18.55 -1.37 2.60
C ILE A 150 -19.31 -2.45 1.83
N ARG A 151 -19.56 -2.20 0.55
CA ARG A 151 -20.28 -3.11 -0.35
C ARG A 151 -19.36 -3.87 -1.28
N THR A 152 -18.24 -3.28 -1.67
CA THR A 152 -17.28 -3.86 -2.60
C THR A 152 -15.90 -3.28 -2.34
N ILE A 153 -14.87 -4.10 -2.54
CA ILE A 153 -13.48 -3.64 -2.65
C ILE A 153 -13.01 -3.89 -4.07
N VAL A 154 -12.35 -2.90 -4.66
CA VAL A 154 -11.73 -2.99 -5.98
C VAL A 154 -10.23 -2.81 -5.84
N PHE A 155 -9.47 -3.86 -6.14
CA PHE A 155 -8.02 -3.77 -6.27
C PHE A 155 -7.67 -3.34 -7.68
N ALA A 156 -7.33 -2.07 -7.84
CA ALA A 156 -6.81 -1.48 -9.07
C ALA A 156 -5.28 -1.72 -9.11
N VAL A 157 -4.87 -2.88 -9.63
CA VAL A 157 -3.45 -3.30 -9.65
C VAL A 157 -2.92 -3.13 -11.07
N PRO A 158 -2.36 -1.96 -11.43
CA PRO A 158 -1.90 -1.70 -12.79
C PRO A 158 -0.73 -2.61 -13.18
N ILE A 159 -0.75 -3.09 -14.42
CA ILE A 159 0.31 -3.89 -15.01
C ILE A 159 1.19 -2.95 -15.87
N PHE A 160 2.29 -2.44 -15.31
CA PHE A 160 3.24 -1.61 -16.08
C PHE A 160 4.29 -2.48 -16.76
N ASN A 161 4.16 -2.63 -18.08
CA ASN A 161 5.03 -3.39 -18.99
C ASN A 161 5.07 -4.91 -18.71
N GLU A 162 5.32 -5.72 -19.75
CA GLU A 162 5.47 -7.20 -19.73
C GLU A 162 6.66 -7.72 -18.88
N THR A 163 7.22 -6.89 -18.00
CA THR A 163 8.20 -7.34 -17.04
C THR A 163 7.53 -8.14 -15.93
N LYS A 164 7.95 -9.41 -15.80
CA LYS A 164 7.38 -10.45 -14.92
C LYS A 164 7.09 -10.04 -13.45
N SER A 165 7.67 -8.98 -12.91
CA SER A 165 7.52 -8.64 -11.48
C SER A 165 6.17 -8.01 -11.13
N GLN A 166 5.54 -7.28 -12.05
CA GLN A 166 4.26 -6.60 -11.80
C GLN A 166 3.06 -7.45 -12.19
N GLU A 167 3.16 -8.22 -13.27
CA GLU A 167 2.23 -9.32 -13.60
C GLU A 167 2.08 -10.26 -12.39
N ARG A 168 3.19 -10.61 -11.72
CA ARG A 168 3.14 -11.39 -10.47
C ARG A 168 2.31 -10.75 -9.37
N THR A 169 2.27 -9.42 -9.25
CA THR A 169 1.48 -8.77 -8.20
C THR A 169 0.00 -8.92 -8.51
N PHE A 170 -0.42 -8.60 -9.74
CA PHE A 170 -1.78 -8.83 -10.21
C PHE A 170 -2.19 -10.30 -10.04
N ASP A 171 -1.37 -11.24 -10.52
CA ASP A 171 -1.61 -12.68 -10.42
C ASP A 171 -1.69 -13.15 -8.96
N ASN A 172 -0.86 -12.61 -8.07
CA ASN A 172 -0.93 -12.92 -6.64
C ASN A 172 -2.28 -12.52 -6.05
N PHE A 173 -2.81 -11.33 -6.39
CA PHE A 173 -4.13 -10.91 -5.96
C PHE A 173 -5.21 -11.83 -6.53
N VAL A 174 -5.16 -12.13 -7.83
CA VAL A 174 -6.12 -13.03 -8.50
C VAL A 174 -6.15 -14.39 -7.83
N ASN A 175 -4.99 -14.99 -7.58
CA ASN A 175 -4.88 -16.30 -6.92
C ASN A 175 -5.35 -16.26 -5.46
N THR A 176 -5.06 -15.17 -4.75
CA THR A 176 -5.45 -15.00 -3.34
C THR A 176 -6.96 -14.87 -3.18
N PHE A 177 -7.60 -14.08 -4.03
CA PHE A 177 -9.04 -13.79 -3.96
C PHE A 177 -9.89 -14.65 -4.91
N ASN A 178 -9.34 -15.75 -5.44
CA ASN A 178 -10.13 -16.68 -6.23
C ASN A 178 -11.31 -17.23 -5.41
N ILE A 179 -12.38 -17.66 -6.09
CA ILE A 179 -13.63 -18.07 -5.42
C ILE A 179 -13.46 -19.28 -4.50
N THR A 180 -12.43 -20.10 -4.73
CA THR A 180 -12.10 -21.25 -3.88
C THR A 180 -11.43 -20.85 -2.57
N ASN A 181 -10.72 -19.72 -2.54
CA ASN A 181 -9.92 -19.27 -1.40
C ASN A 181 -10.56 -18.10 -0.62
N TYR A 182 -11.64 -17.52 -1.16
CA TYR A 182 -12.30 -16.34 -0.61
C TYR A 182 -13.81 -16.55 -0.37
N ASN A 183 -14.25 -16.30 0.86
CA ASN A 183 -15.63 -16.54 1.31
C ASN A 183 -16.20 -15.41 2.18
N SER A 184 -15.63 -14.21 2.09
CA SER A 184 -16.19 -13.03 2.78
C SER A 184 -17.52 -12.61 2.16
N PRO A 185 -18.44 -12.00 2.94
CA PRO A 185 -19.64 -11.35 2.38
C PRO A 185 -19.32 -10.12 1.52
N ILE A 186 -18.12 -9.54 1.63
CA ILE A 186 -17.74 -8.37 0.84
C ILE A 186 -17.11 -8.84 -0.47
N PRO A 187 -17.74 -8.62 -1.63
CA PRO A 187 -17.15 -8.96 -2.92
C PRO A 187 -15.87 -8.15 -3.18
N VAL A 188 -14.91 -8.83 -3.83
CA VAL A 188 -13.63 -8.25 -4.27
C VAL A 188 -13.57 -8.32 -5.79
N LEU A 189 -13.26 -7.19 -6.42
CA LEU A 189 -12.93 -7.07 -7.84
C LEU A 189 -11.43 -6.77 -7.98
N ILE A 190 -10.74 -7.43 -8.91
CA ILE A 190 -9.34 -7.13 -9.24
C ILE A 190 -9.29 -6.69 -10.70
N ILE A 191 -8.64 -5.56 -10.97
CA ILE A 191 -8.64 -4.95 -12.29
C ILE A 191 -7.30 -4.26 -12.58
N ASP A 192 -6.84 -4.39 -13.82
CA ASP A 192 -5.72 -3.63 -14.38
C ASP A 192 -6.25 -2.28 -14.90
N GLN A 193 -6.39 -1.33 -13.97
CA GLN A 193 -6.81 0.04 -14.27
C GLN A 193 -6.15 1.06 -13.35
N ASP A 194 -6.15 2.31 -13.79
CA ASP A 194 -5.73 3.45 -12.98
C ASP A 194 -6.75 3.71 -11.84
N MET A 195 -6.28 3.64 -10.61
CA MET A 195 -7.08 3.82 -9.40
C MET A 195 -7.79 5.18 -9.36
N HIS A 196 -7.12 6.27 -9.76
CA HIS A 196 -7.68 7.62 -9.72
C HIS A 196 -8.86 7.76 -10.69
N ARG A 197 -8.68 7.33 -11.94
CA ARG A 197 -9.76 7.33 -12.94
C ARG A 197 -10.95 6.49 -12.50
N LEU A 198 -10.68 5.31 -11.92
CA LEU A 198 -11.71 4.42 -11.43
C LEU A 198 -12.49 5.04 -10.26
N THR A 199 -11.79 5.63 -9.30
CA THR A 199 -12.40 6.33 -8.15
C THR A 199 -13.34 7.45 -8.61
N ILE A 200 -12.89 8.31 -9.52
CA ILE A 200 -13.72 9.39 -10.07
C ILE A 200 -14.95 8.82 -10.78
N ALA A 201 -14.78 7.78 -11.59
CA ALA A 201 -15.88 7.14 -12.31
C ALA A 201 -16.94 6.53 -11.37
N ILE A 202 -16.51 6.01 -10.21
CA ILE A 202 -17.40 5.46 -9.17
C ILE A 202 -18.10 6.56 -8.36
N ALA A 203 -17.40 7.66 -8.04
CA ALA A 203 -17.93 8.76 -7.23
C ALA A 203 -19.05 9.55 -7.94
N ARG A 204 -18.88 9.78 -9.25
CA ARG A 204 -19.80 10.56 -10.10
C ARG A 204 -21.27 10.12 -9.99
N PRO A 205 -21.61 8.84 -10.20
CA PRO A 205 -23.00 8.41 -10.22
C PRO A 205 -23.72 8.49 -8.87
N SER A 206 -23.06 8.24 -7.72
CA SER A 206 -23.62 8.47 -6.36
C SER A 206 -22.81 7.85 -5.22
N SER A 207 -21.88 6.94 -5.50
CA SER A 207 -21.22 6.16 -4.45
C SER A 207 -20.24 6.99 -3.62
N ILE A 208 -20.20 6.74 -2.31
CA ILE A 208 -19.10 7.19 -1.46
C ILE A 208 -17.96 6.20 -1.65
N VAL A 209 -16.83 6.68 -2.15
CA VAL A 209 -15.69 5.87 -2.55
C VAL A 209 -14.46 6.29 -1.74
N SER A 210 -13.60 5.35 -1.37
CA SER A 210 -12.27 5.72 -0.89
C SER A 210 -11.25 5.65 -1.99
N GLU A 211 -10.28 6.53 -1.88
CA GLU A 211 -9.05 6.49 -2.66
C GLU A 211 -7.91 6.44 -1.66
N LEU A 212 -7.09 5.39 -1.74
CA LEU A 212 -5.82 5.42 -1.04
C LEU A 212 -4.94 6.47 -1.71
N ASN A 213 -4.37 7.39 -0.94
CA ASN A 213 -3.26 8.16 -1.47
C ASN A 213 -2.11 7.17 -1.72
N PRO A 214 -1.62 6.98 -2.96
CA PRO A 214 -0.57 6.04 -3.22
C PRO A 214 0.67 6.44 -2.42
N ALA A 215 0.96 5.64 -1.40
CA ALA A 215 2.28 5.46 -0.83
C ALA A 215 2.89 6.59 0.03
N ASP A 216 2.30 7.77 0.21
CA ASP A 216 2.98 8.81 0.99
C ASP A 216 2.17 9.18 2.25
N SER A 217 2.83 8.99 3.41
CA SER A 217 2.74 9.82 4.60
C SER A 217 2.99 11.33 4.32
N HIS A 218 3.16 11.70 3.04
CA HIS A 218 3.12 13.04 2.50
C HIS A 218 1.99 13.16 1.47
N ALA A 219 0.78 13.38 1.95
CA ALA A 219 -0.22 14.07 1.13
C ALA A 219 0.37 15.41 0.65
N VAL A 220 0.99 15.41 -0.54
CA VAL A 220 1.16 16.61 -1.35
C VAL A 220 0.06 16.56 -2.39
N PHE A 221 -1.17 16.82 -1.93
CA PHE A 221 -2.16 17.36 -2.84
C PHE A 221 -1.77 18.83 -3.08
N TRP A 222 -1.49 19.12 -4.34
CA TRP A 222 -1.40 20.48 -4.88
C TRP A 222 -2.81 21.01 -5.14
#